data_AF-A0A4V2ZX38-F1
#
_entry.id   AF-A0A4V2ZX38-F1
#
_cell.length_a   1.000
_cell.length_b   1.000
_cell.length_c   1.000
_cell.angle_alpha   90.00
_cell.angle_beta   90.00
_cell.angle_gamma   90.00
#
_symmetry.space_group_name_H-M   'P 1'
#
loop_
_entity.id
_entity.type
_entity.pdbx_description
1 polymer ?
#
loop_
_entity_poly.entity_id
_entity_poly.type
_entity_poly.pdbx_seq_one_letter_code
_entity_poly.pdbx_strand_id
1 'polypeptide(L)'
;MKRILSGLAVFVSLTSILVVAAPTVQVKGGRTSVELSGEVLDALVSAGCELDRVKPAVIKPGSERIRFPVAGGALDLGAALGEVEHRGGFTLSCSDAVDPNDINVVTLENLRIEALDPNNIQDPNDVTSITALASVENNLFDRIEFLVPGEGGIEVSGNGGKLKLKGYGLTLAPEAAEFLSSTLGIELSSDLVVGDAASQVNIRKEKAETEDEPEESSSKGKGKGKDKEKNKNKDDDDDDDEDESEDD
;
A
#
# COMPACT_ATOMS: atom_id res chain seq x y z
N MET A 1 -56.85 -48.90 26.23
CA MET A 1 -56.31 -47.68 26.88
C MET A 1 -54.84 -47.88 27.20
N LYS A 2 -53.95 -47.12 26.56
CA LYS A 2 -52.68 -46.55 27.05
C LYS A 2 -51.74 -46.31 25.86
N ARG A 3 -51.71 -45.06 25.40
CA ARG A 3 -50.74 -44.55 24.43
C ARG A 3 -49.43 -44.28 25.19
N ILE A 4 -48.34 -44.89 24.76
CA ILE A 4 -47.00 -44.58 25.29
C ILE A 4 -46.40 -43.57 24.31
N LEU A 5 -46.41 -42.29 24.70
CA LEU A 5 -45.66 -41.24 24.02
C LEU A 5 -44.18 -41.43 24.36
N SER A 6 -43.36 -41.78 23.38
CA SER A 6 -41.91 -41.67 23.46
C SER A 6 -41.51 -40.26 23.02
N GLY A 7 -41.10 -39.43 23.98
CA GLY A 7 -40.57 -38.09 23.74
C GLY A 7 -39.09 -38.14 23.35
N LEU A 8 -38.77 -37.59 22.19
CA LEU A 8 -37.40 -37.35 21.72
C LEU A 8 -36.92 -36.02 22.33
N ALA A 9 -35.97 -36.05 23.27
CA ALA A 9 -35.33 -34.86 23.80
C ALA A 9 -34.12 -34.50 22.93
N VAL A 10 -34.24 -33.45 22.12
CA VAL A 10 -33.11 -32.89 21.35
C VAL A 10 -32.38 -31.90 22.26
N PHE A 11 -31.20 -32.28 22.75
CA PHE A 11 -30.27 -31.38 23.42
C PHE A 11 -29.54 -30.55 22.36
N VAL A 12 -29.96 -29.30 22.16
CA VAL A 12 -29.20 -28.32 21.37
C VAL A 12 -28.18 -27.66 22.30
N SER A 13 -26.93 -28.14 22.26
CA SER A 13 -25.81 -27.51 22.96
C SER A 13 -25.36 -26.28 22.18
N LEU A 14 -25.67 -25.08 22.69
CA LEU A 14 -25.09 -23.82 22.21
C LEU A 14 -23.62 -23.74 22.63
N THR A 15 -22.71 -24.29 21.83
CA THR A 15 -21.29 -23.91 21.91
C THR A 15 -21.14 -22.52 21.33
N SER A 16 -20.97 -21.52 22.22
CA SER A 16 -20.61 -20.16 21.82
C SER A 16 -19.14 -20.19 21.38
N ILE A 17 -18.89 -20.04 20.09
CA ILE A 17 -17.54 -19.84 19.57
C ILE A 17 -17.15 -18.41 19.95
N LEU A 18 -16.21 -18.26 20.88
CA LEU A 18 -15.60 -16.96 21.15
C LEU A 18 -14.68 -16.63 19.97
N VAL A 19 -15.14 -15.76 19.09
CA VAL A 19 -14.30 -15.14 18.07
C VAL A 19 -13.45 -14.09 18.79
N VAL A 20 -12.17 -14.39 19.00
CA VAL A 20 -11.20 -13.39 19.45
C VAL A 20 -10.73 -12.65 18.20
N ALA A 21 -11.23 -11.43 18.00
CA ALA A 21 -10.73 -10.55 16.94
C ALA A 21 -9.23 -10.29 17.18
N ALA A 22 -8.41 -10.48 16.15
CA ALA A 22 -7.00 -10.21 16.25
C ALA A 22 -6.74 -8.68 16.28
N PRO A 23 -5.61 -8.23 16.89
CA PRO A 23 -5.38 -6.82 17.11
C PRO A 23 -5.15 -6.09 15.78
N THR A 24 -6.08 -5.20 15.45
CA THR A 24 -5.92 -4.23 14.36
C THR A 24 -4.84 -3.22 14.72
N VAL A 25 -3.97 -2.91 13.76
CA VAL A 25 -2.93 -1.89 13.86
C VAL A 25 -3.13 -0.85 12.79
N GLN A 26 -2.86 0.41 13.15
CA GLN A 26 -2.98 1.51 12.21
C GLN A 26 -1.66 1.76 11.49
N VAL A 27 -1.73 1.89 10.17
CA VAL A 27 -0.60 2.30 9.34
C VAL A 27 -0.36 3.79 9.49
N LYS A 28 0.89 4.18 9.76
CA LYS A 28 1.31 5.58 9.97
C LYS A 28 2.15 6.14 8.84
N GLY A 29 2.42 5.34 7.82
CA GLY A 29 3.21 5.73 6.64
C GLY A 29 4.29 4.71 6.34
N GLY A 30 5.24 5.09 5.50
CA GLY A 30 6.21 4.15 4.94
C GLY A 30 6.41 4.37 3.45
N ARG A 31 6.87 3.32 2.77
CA ARG A 31 7.08 3.34 1.31
C ARG A 31 6.91 1.95 0.73
N THR A 32 6.42 1.92 -0.50
CA THR A 32 6.42 0.76 -1.38
C THR A 32 7.31 1.07 -2.58
N SER A 33 8.16 0.13 -2.96
CA SER A 33 8.94 0.21 -4.19
C SER A 33 8.51 -0.90 -5.12
N VAL A 34 8.25 -0.60 -6.39
CA VAL A 34 8.03 -1.58 -7.45
C VAL A 34 9.20 -1.46 -8.42
N GLU A 35 9.83 -2.57 -8.74
CA GLU A 35 10.88 -2.67 -9.75
C GLU A 35 10.31 -3.43 -10.93
N LEU A 36 10.20 -2.74 -12.07
CA LEU A 36 9.65 -3.31 -13.29
C LEU A 36 10.63 -4.34 -13.88
N SER A 37 10.08 -5.40 -14.46
CA SER A 37 10.86 -6.40 -15.18
C SER A 37 11.41 -5.81 -16.47
N GLY A 38 12.56 -6.35 -16.93
CA GLY A 38 13.14 -5.97 -18.22
C GLY A 38 12.17 -6.20 -19.38
N GLU A 39 11.36 -7.26 -19.31
CA GLU A 39 10.38 -7.59 -20.35
C GLU A 39 9.27 -6.53 -20.47
N VAL A 40 8.75 -6.01 -19.35
CA VAL A 40 7.78 -4.90 -19.38
C VAL A 40 8.42 -3.65 -19.93
N LEU A 41 9.65 -3.34 -19.52
CA LEU A 41 10.37 -2.15 -19.99
C LEU A 41 10.62 -2.22 -21.50
N ASP A 42 11.07 -3.36 -22.00
CA ASP A 42 11.29 -3.60 -23.42
C ASP A 42 9.97 -3.50 -24.21
N ALA A 43 8.86 -4.00 -23.66
CA ALA A 43 7.54 -3.87 -24.27
C ALA A 43 7.08 -2.40 -24.35
N LEU A 44 7.25 -1.64 -23.27
CA LEU A 44 6.93 -0.20 -23.24
C LEU A 44 7.80 0.58 -24.24
N VAL A 45 9.11 0.34 -24.26
CA VAL A 45 10.02 1.01 -25.21
C VAL A 45 9.69 0.65 -26.65
N SER A 46 9.40 -0.62 -26.94
CA SER A 46 9.02 -1.08 -28.28
C SER A 46 7.71 -0.48 -28.76
N ALA A 47 6.79 -0.20 -27.84
CA ALA A 47 5.54 0.49 -28.11
C ALA A 47 5.68 2.03 -28.17
N GLY A 48 6.88 2.58 -27.97
CA GLY A 48 7.08 4.03 -27.93
C GLY A 48 6.42 4.70 -26.71
N CYS A 49 6.23 3.95 -25.63
CA CYS A 49 5.64 4.46 -24.40
C CYS A 49 6.69 5.15 -23.52
N GLU A 50 6.29 6.27 -22.93
CA GLU A 50 7.02 6.95 -21.88
C GLU A 50 6.34 6.72 -20.53
N LEU A 51 7.16 6.51 -19.50
CA LEU A 51 6.72 6.36 -18.11
C LEU A 51 7.13 7.61 -17.32
N ASP A 52 6.15 8.36 -16.82
CA ASP A 52 6.37 9.48 -15.89
C ASP A 52 5.72 9.23 -14.53
N ARG A 53 6.19 9.95 -13.51
CA ARG A 53 5.69 9.84 -12.14
C ARG A 53 4.52 10.81 -11.91
N VAL A 54 3.53 10.34 -11.16
CA VAL A 54 2.56 11.21 -10.49
C VAL A 54 3.02 11.46 -9.06
N LYS A 55 3.29 12.73 -8.72
CA LYS A 55 3.76 13.11 -7.38
C LYS A 55 2.77 12.68 -6.29
N PRO A 56 3.23 12.29 -5.10
CA PRO A 56 4.61 12.29 -4.61
C PRO A 56 5.40 11.01 -4.93
N ALA A 57 5.00 10.21 -5.91
CA ALA A 57 5.80 9.06 -6.33
C ALA A 57 7.16 9.50 -6.90
N VAL A 58 8.14 8.61 -6.84
CA VAL A 58 9.50 8.86 -7.32
C VAL A 58 9.98 7.69 -8.16
N ILE A 59 10.29 7.94 -9.43
CA ILE A 59 11.03 7.01 -10.28
C ILE A 59 12.51 7.26 -10.05
N LYS A 60 13.26 6.21 -9.69
CA LYS A 60 14.72 6.32 -9.50
C LYS A 60 15.40 6.25 -10.88
N PRO A 61 16.23 7.24 -11.25
CA PRO A 61 17.00 7.19 -12.50
C PRO A 61 17.85 5.90 -12.58
N GLY A 62 17.80 5.23 -13.74
CA GLY A 62 18.65 4.08 -14.06
C GLY A 62 18.34 2.77 -13.30
N SER A 63 17.14 2.60 -12.76
CA SER A 63 16.75 1.32 -12.13
C SER A 63 15.26 0.98 -12.28
N GLU A 64 14.54 1.74 -13.13
CA GLU A 64 13.07 1.83 -13.28
C GLU A 64 12.23 1.52 -12.03
N ARG A 65 12.80 1.81 -10.86
CA ARG A 65 12.20 1.51 -9.58
C ARG A 65 11.33 2.68 -9.19
N ILE A 66 10.03 2.44 -9.16
CA ILE A 66 9.02 3.41 -8.77
C ILE A 66 8.81 3.29 -7.26
N ARG A 67 8.81 4.42 -6.55
CA ARG A 67 8.55 4.49 -5.12
C ARG A 67 7.28 5.26 -4.83
N PHE A 68 6.39 4.63 -4.07
CA PHE A 68 5.12 5.17 -3.64
C PHE A 68 5.16 5.40 -2.12
N PRO A 69 4.99 6.63 -1.64
CA PRO A 69 4.81 6.90 -0.22
C PRO A 69 3.53 6.23 0.30
N VAL A 70 3.62 5.55 1.43
CA VAL A 70 2.44 4.99 2.11
C VAL A 70 1.71 6.13 2.82
N ALA A 71 0.43 6.27 2.53
CA ALA A 71 -0.47 7.28 3.08
C ALA A 71 -1.05 6.89 4.44
N GLY A 72 -1.38 5.60 4.61
CA GLY A 72 -2.19 5.13 5.73
C GLY A 72 -2.73 3.73 5.49
N GLY A 73 -3.82 3.42 6.19
CA GLY A 73 -4.47 2.11 6.18
C GLY A 73 -4.54 1.45 7.56
N ALA A 74 -5.05 0.23 7.58
CA ALA A 74 -5.23 -0.57 8.79
C ALA A 74 -4.96 -2.04 8.46
N LEU A 75 -4.31 -2.74 9.38
CA LEU A 75 -3.95 -4.14 9.22
C LEU A 75 -4.34 -4.94 10.46
N ASP A 76 -4.98 -6.08 10.30
CA ASP A 76 -5.06 -7.13 11.29
C ASP A 76 -3.77 -7.95 11.22
N LEU A 77 -2.96 -7.93 12.29
CA LEU A 77 -1.69 -8.68 12.31
C LEU A 77 -1.86 -10.19 12.50
N GLY A 78 -3.01 -10.65 12.99
CA GLY A 78 -3.27 -12.08 13.20
C GLY A 78 -3.66 -12.79 11.92
N ALA A 79 -4.46 -12.12 11.08
CA ALA A 79 -4.90 -12.65 9.79
C ALA A 79 -4.15 -12.03 8.59
N ALA A 80 -3.25 -11.07 8.83
CA ALA A 80 -2.62 -10.24 7.80
C ALA A 80 -3.64 -9.59 6.83
N LEU A 81 -4.86 -9.35 7.32
CA LEU A 81 -5.94 -8.72 6.58
C LEU A 81 -5.86 -7.20 6.66
N GLY A 82 -6.28 -6.50 5.61
CA GLY A 82 -6.54 -5.06 5.69
C GLY A 82 -6.07 -4.30 4.48
N GLU A 83 -5.88 -2.99 4.63
CA GLU A 83 -5.54 -2.09 3.54
C GLU A 83 -4.27 -1.29 3.83
N VAL A 84 -3.50 -1.05 2.77
CA VAL A 84 -2.40 -0.08 2.77
C VAL A 84 -2.58 0.87 1.60
N GLU A 85 -2.81 2.14 1.92
CA GLU A 85 -3.01 3.18 0.93
C GLU A 85 -1.70 3.87 0.57
N HIS A 86 -1.54 4.25 -0.69
CA HIS A 86 -0.37 4.97 -1.20
C HIS A 86 -0.76 6.30 -1.82
N ARG A 87 0.21 7.21 -1.91
CA ARG A 87 0.07 8.47 -2.62
C ARG A 87 0.85 8.46 -3.93
N GLY A 88 0.33 9.20 -4.90
CA GLY A 88 0.95 9.35 -6.21
C GLY A 88 0.66 8.15 -7.10
N GLY A 89 1.47 7.99 -8.13
CA GLY A 89 1.18 7.07 -9.21
C GLY A 89 2.20 7.18 -10.32
N PHE A 90 1.81 6.75 -11.50
CA PHE A 90 2.57 6.91 -12.72
C PHE A 90 1.64 7.11 -13.91
N THR A 91 2.17 7.74 -14.94
CA THR A 91 1.50 7.97 -16.21
C THR A 91 2.27 7.23 -17.29
N LEU A 92 1.53 6.51 -18.13
CA LEU A 92 2.01 5.89 -19.36
C LEU A 92 1.47 6.71 -20.53
N SER A 93 2.37 7.19 -21.37
CA SER A 93 2.04 7.95 -22.58
C SER A 93 2.60 7.19 -23.78
N CYS A 94 1.74 6.64 -24.63
CA CYS A 94 2.15 5.82 -25.77
C CYS A 94 1.69 6.46 -27.07
N SER A 95 2.54 6.46 -28.09
CA SER A 95 2.10 6.81 -29.45
C SER A 95 1.05 5.82 -29.94
N ASP A 96 0.01 6.33 -30.61
CA ASP A 96 -0.99 5.46 -31.22
C ASP A 96 -0.38 4.61 -32.34
N ALA A 97 -0.79 3.34 -32.39
CA ALA A 97 -0.25 2.38 -33.34
C ALA A 97 -0.63 2.68 -34.80
N VAL A 98 -1.71 3.44 -35.02
CA VAL A 98 -2.23 3.83 -36.33
C VAL A 98 -1.82 5.26 -36.70
N ASP A 99 -1.84 6.21 -35.77
CA ASP A 99 -1.36 7.58 -35.96
C ASP A 99 -0.31 7.98 -34.90
N PRO A 100 1.00 7.95 -35.20
CA PRO A 100 2.03 8.25 -34.21
C PRO A 100 2.03 9.70 -33.69
N ASN A 101 1.21 10.59 -34.25
CA ASN A 101 1.01 11.95 -33.73
C ASN A 101 -0.07 12.01 -32.64
N ASP A 102 -0.86 10.96 -32.50
CA ASP A 102 -1.81 10.80 -31.40
C ASP A 102 -1.14 10.10 -30.23
N ILE A 103 -1.40 10.57 -29.00
CA ILE A 103 -0.75 10.07 -27.78
C ILE A 103 -1.84 9.60 -26.82
N ASN A 104 -1.88 8.29 -26.61
CA ASN A 104 -2.76 7.67 -25.63
C ASN A 104 -2.13 7.80 -24.24
N VAL A 105 -2.86 8.40 -23.30
CA VAL A 105 -2.38 8.66 -21.94
C VAL A 105 -3.22 7.94 -20.92
N VAL A 106 -2.59 7.03 -20.17
CA VAL A 106 -3.16 6.36 -19.00
C VAL A 106 -2.43 6.81 -17.75
N THR A 107 -3.18 7.22 -16.74
CA THR A 107 -2.64 7.51 -15.40
C THR A 107 -3.18 6.53 -14.38
N LEU A 108 -2.27 5.93 -13.61
CA LEU A 108 -2.58 5.01 -12.51
C LEU A 108 -2.08 5.61 -11.20
N GLU A 109 -2.99 5.92 -10.29
CA GLU A 109 -2.67 6.60 -9.03
C GLU A 109 -3.43 6.05 -7.83
N ASN A 110 -3.05 6.50 -6.63
CA ASN A 110 -3.68 6.12 -5.37
C ASN A 110 -3.78 4.60 -5.20
N LEU A 111 -2.62 3.95 -5.40
CA LEU A 111 -2.49 2.51 -5.26
C LEU A 111 -2.91 2.06 -3.85
N ARG A 112 -3.69 0.99 -3.80
CA ARG A 112 -4.11 0.37 -2.56
C ARG A 112 -3.74 -1.10 -2.60
N ILE A 113 -3.02 -1.55 -1.58
CA ILE A 113 -2.83 -2.98 -1.35
C ILE A 113 -4.00 -3.42 -0.48
N GLU A 114 -4.80 -4.35 -0.98
CA GLU A 114 -5.85 -5.01 -0.23
C GLU A 114 -5.34 -6.40 0.13
N ALA A 115 -4.88 -6.55 1.37
CA ALA A 115 -4.38 -7.80 1.90
C ALA A 115 -5.57 -8.62 2.39
N LEU A 116 -5.82 -9.71 1.68
CA LEU A 116 -6.78 -10.75 1.98
C LEU A 116 -5.97 -12.01 2.37
N ASP A 117 -6.46 -12.76 3.36
CA ASP A 117 -5.66 -13.60 4.28
C ASP A 117 -4.63 -14.46 3.51
N PRO A 118 -3.32 -14.17 3.60
CA PRO A 118 -2.30 -14.89 2.83
C PRO A 118 -2.17 -16.36 3.22
N ASN A 119 -2.84 -16.79 4.30
CA ASN A 119 -2.89 -18.17 4.77
C ASN A 119 -4.22 -18.87 4.43
N ASN A 120 -5.25 -18.15 4.00
CA ASN A 120 -6.53 -18.70 3.59
C ASN A 120 -6.54 -19.03 2.10
N ILE A 121 -5.75 -20.03 1.72
CA ILE A 121 -5.66 -20.57 0.36
C ILE A 121 -6.96 -21.27 -0.11
N GLN A 122 -8.02 -21.27 0.72
CA GLN A 122 -9.27 -22.00 0.44
C GLN A 122 -10.31 -21.18 -0.30
N ASP A 123 -10.23 -19.84 -0.27
CA ASP A 123 -11.10 -18.98 -1.07
C ASP A 123 -10.27 -18.34 -2.21
N PRO A 124 -10.48 -18.74 -3.48
CA PRO A 124 -9.77 -18.17 -4.61
C PRO A 124 -10.07 -16.67 -4.84
N ASN A 125 -11.02 -16.07 -4.09
CA ASN A 125 -11.30 -14.64 -4.09
C ASN A 125 -10.56 -13.87 -2.98
N ASP A 126 -9.82 -14.56 -2.10
CA ASP A 126 -9.09 -13.98 -0.96
C ASP A 126 -7.61 -13.74 -1.34
N VAL A 127 -7.37 -13.33 -2.59
CA VAL A 127 -6.02 -13.06 -3.12
C VAL A 127 -5.68 -11.63 -2.78
N THR A 128 -4.51 -11.42 -2.16
CA THR A 128 -4.00 -10.05 -1.98
C THR A 128 -3.89 -9.38 -3.33
N SER A 129 -4.46 -8.19 -3.50
CA SER A 129 -4.39 -7.46 -4.77
C SER A 129 -3.89 -6.04 -4.56
N ILE A 130 -3.36 -5.46 -5.63
CA ILE A 130 -3.01 -4.04 -5.69
C ILE A 130 -3.99 -3.40 -6.67
N THR A 131 -4.83 -2.50 -6.18
CA THR A 131 -5.76 -1.72 -7.00
C THR A 131 -5.22 -0.32 -7.25
N ALA A 132 -5.64 0.33 -8.33
CA ALA A 132 -5.27 1.70 -8.66
C ALA A 132 -6.48 2.47 -9.24
N LEU A 133 -6.54 3.78 -9.00
CA LEU A 133 -7.42 4.66 -9.77
C LEU A 133 -6.81 4.86 -11.15
N ALA A 134 -7.53 4.42 -12.17
CA ALA A 134 -7.17 4.59 -13.56
C ALA A 134 -7.87 5.81 -14.14
N SER A 135 -7.13 6.62 -14.88
CA SER A 135 -7.67 7.73 -15.69
C SER A 135 -7.14 7.64 -17.11
N VAL A 136 -7.99 7.95 -18.07
CA VAL A 136 -7.65 8.04 -19.50
C VAL A 136 -7.77 9.49 -19.91
N GLU A 137 -6.70 10.07 -20.45
CA GLU A 137 -6.68 11.48 -20.87
C GLU A 137 -7.19 12.46 -19.79
N ASN A 138 -6.80 12.23 -18.54
CA ASN A 138 -7.24 12.98 -17.35
C ASN A 138 -8.72 12.83 -16.95
N ASN A 139 -9.45 11.90 -17.56
CA ASN A 139 -10.80 11.52 -17.13
C ASN A 139 -10.73 10.26 -16.27
N LEU A 140 -11.25 10.33 -15.05
CA LEU A 140 -11.32 9.16 -14.17
C LEU A 140 -12.16 8.06 -14.84
N PHE A 141 -11.57 6.89 -14.99
CA PHE A 141 -12.22 5.70 -15.52
C PHE A 141 -12.86 4.93 -14.39
N ASP A 142 -12.05 4.28 -13.54
CA ASP A 142 -12.49 3.53 -12.36
C ASP A 142 -11.31 3.21 -11.42
N ARG A 143 -11.58 2.54 -10.30
CA ARG A 143 -10.60 1.78 -9.54
C ARG A 143 -10.53 0.35 -10.09
N ILE A 144 -9.42 0.02 -10.73
CA ILE A 144 -9.21 -1.33 -11.29
C ILE A 144 -8.32 -2.17 -10.38
N GLU A 145 -8.53 -3.48 -10.40
CA GLU A 145 -7.53 -4.43 -9.92
C GLU A 145 -6.34 -4.37 -10.87
N PHE A 146 -5.16 -4.03 -10.35
CA PHE A 146 -4.00 -3.69 -11.17
C PHE A 146 -2.94 -4.79 -11.15
N LEU A 147 -2.43 -5.15 -9.98
CA LEU A 147 -1.42 -6.19 -9.83
C LEU A 147 -1.88 -7.27 -8.86
N VAL A 148 -1.52 -8.51 -9.18
CA VAL A 148 -1.71 -9.67 -8.32
C VAL A 148 -0.37 -10.37 -8.04
N PRO A 149 -0.23 -11.08 -6.91
CA PRO A 149 0.92 -11.90 -6.62
C PRO A 149 1.07 -13.01 -7.66
N GLY A 150 2.26 -13.14 -8.25
CA GLY A 150 2.59 -14.32 -9.04
C GLY A 150 2.99 -15.49 -8.16
N GLU A 151 3.61 -16.50 -8.78
CA GLU A 151 3.97 -17.77 -8.11
C GLU A 151 4.90 -17.59 -6.89
N GLY A 152 5.67 -16.51 -6.86
CA GLY A 152 6.55 -16.18 -5.73
C GLY A 152 5.81 -15.72 -4.47
N GLY A 153 4.52 -15.36 -4.60
CA GLY A 153 3.65 -14.97 -3.49
C GLY A 153 4.08 -13.69 -2.77
N ILE A 154 3.61 -13.55 -1.53
CA ILE A 154 3.93 -12.42 -0.65
C ILE A 154 4.64 -12.92 0.60
N GLU A 155 5.83 -12.38 0.86
CA GLU A 155 6.53 -12.55 2.13
C GLU A 155 6.17 -11.39 3.09
N VAL A 156 5.67 -11.75 4.27
CA VAL A 156 5.38 -10.79 5.35
C VAL A 156 6.37 -11.00 6.49
N SER A 157 7.08 -9.95 6.89
CA SER A 157 7.96 -9.96 8.07
C SER A 157 7.83 -8.66 8.85
N GLY A 158 8.05 -8.67 10.16
CA GLY A 158 7.92 -7.45 10.94
C GLY A 158 8.40 -7.55 12.37
N ASN A 159 8.66 -6.39 12.98
CA ASN A 159 8.95 -6.28 14.41
C ASN A 159 8.36 -4.98 14.97
N GLY A 160 7.90 -5.00 16.22
CA GLY A 160 7.68 -3.85 17.12
C GLY A 160 7.44 -2.44 16.54
N GLY A 161 6.61 -2.28 15.50
CA GLY A 161 6.31 -0.98 14.87
C GLY A 161 6.61 -0.88 13.36
N LYS A 162 7.19 -1.90 12.73
CA LYS A 162 7.43 -1.96 11.29
C LYS A 162 7.01 -3.30 10.71
N LEU A 163 6.32 -3.25 9.58
CA LEU A 163 6.00 -4.39 8.73
C LEU A 163 6.76 -4.23 7.41
N LYS A 164 7.28 -5.33 6.88
CA LYS A 164 7.88 -5.44 5.57
C LYS A 164 7.06 -6.45 4.77
N LEU A 165 6.65 -6.04 3.58
CA LEU A 165 6.00 -6.89 2.60
C LEU A 165 6.93 -7.00 1.41
N LYS A 166 7.09 -8.19 0.86
CA LYS A 166 7.74 -8.38 -0.43
C LYS A 166 6.83 -9.20 -1.32
N GLY A 167 6.47 -8.65 -2.48
CA GLY A 167 5.78 -9.39 -3.53
C GLY A 167 6.81 -9.82 -4.57
N TYR A 168 6.81 -11.10 -4.90
CA TYR A 168 7.73 -11.66 -5.88
C TYR A 168 6.97 -12.04 -7.14
N GLY A 169 7.46 -11.55 -8.28
CA GLY A 169 6.89 -11.84 -9.59
C GLY A 169 5.44 -11.38 -9.73
N LEU A 170 5.12 -10.15 -9.33
CA LEU A 170 3.80 -9.57 -9.55
C LEU A 170 3.42 -9.65 -11.02
N THR A 171 2.17 -9.97 -11.32
CA THR A 171 1.62 -9.97 -12.67
C THR A 171 0.48 -8.97 -12.78
N LEU A 172 0.08 -8.62 -14.01
CA LEU A 172 -1.13 -7.82 -14.23
C LEU A 172 -2.36 -8.64 -13.88
N ALA A 173 -3.32 -8.01 -13.22
CA ALA A 173 -4.66 -8.57 -13.17
C ALA A 173 -5.23 -8.64 -14.61
N PRO A 174 -6.06 -9.64 -14.95
CA PRO A 174 -6.62 -9.78 -16.30
C PRO A 174 -7.34 -8.52 -16.79
N GLU A 175 -8.10 -7.86 -15.91
CA GLU A 175 -8.79 -6.60 -16.20
C GLU A 175 -7.79 -5.47 -16.54
N ALA A 176 -6.71 -5.33 -15.78
CA ALA A 176 -5.68 -4.33 -16.06
C ALA A 176 -4.93 -4.60 -17.36
N ALA A 177 -4.63 -5.86 -17.68
CA ALA A 177 -4.00 -6.23 -18.94
C ALA A 177 -4.89 -5.83 -20.13
N GLU A 178 -6.19 -6.14 -20.07
CA GLU A 178 -7.16 -5.75 -21.10
C GLU A 178 -7.33 -4.23 -21.19
N PHE A 179 -7.44 -3.54 -20.05
CA PHE A 179 -7.56 -2.08 -19.98
C PHE A 179 -6.36 -1.38 -20.62
N LEU A 180 -5.13 -1.77 -20.25
CA LEU A 180 -3.92 -1.18 -20.82
C LEU A 180 -3.79 -1.50 -22.31
N SER A 181 -4.10 -2.73 -22.71
CA SER A 181 -3.98 -3.12 -24.12
C SER A 181 -4.96 -2.39 -25.02
N SER A 182 -6.21 -2.24 -24.56
CA SER A 182 -7.24 -1.52 -25.32
C SER A 182 -7.00 -0.01 -25.37
N THR A 183 -6.44 0.58 -24.31
CA THR A 183 -6.27 2.04 -24.23
C THR A 183 -4.96 2.51 -24.83
N LEU A 184 -3.86 1.78 -24.59
CA LEU A 184 -2.52 2.19 -25.03
C LEU A 184 -2.08 1.50 -26.33
N GLY A 185 -2.83 0.50 -26.82
CA GLY A 185 -2.46 -0.26 -28.00
C GLY A 185 -1.24 -1.17 -27.80
N ILE A 186 -0.90 -1.49 -26.54
CA ILE A 186 0.25 -2.33 -26.18
C ILE A 186 -0.21 -3.74 -25.85
N GLU A 187 0.53 -4.77 -26.28
CA GLU A 187 0.20 -6.15 -25.88
C GLU A 187 0.93 -6.51 -24.58
N LEU A 188 0.20 -6.53 -23.46
CA LEU A 188 0.71 -7.03 -22.18
C LEU A 188 -0.12 -8.23 -21.74
N SER A 189 0.52 -9.40 -21.63
CA SER A 189 -0.15 -10.62 -21.11
C SER A 189 -0.42 -10.50 -19.62
N SER A 190 -1.54 -11.04 -19.13
CA SER A 190 -1.82 -11.19 -17.70
C SER A 190 -0.85 -12.14 -16.99
N ASP A 191 -0.20 -13.04 -17.75
CA ASP A 191 0.81 -13.96 -17.24
C ASP A 191 2.22 -13.33 -17.24
N LEU A 192 2.36 -12.13 -17.81
CA LEU A 192 3.63 -11.42 -17.84
C LEU A 192 4.00 -10.98 -16.42
N VAL A 193 5.21 -11.36 -16.00
CA VAL A 193 5.77 -10.88 -14.75
C VAL A 193 6.11 -9.40 -14.92
N VAL A 194 5.36 -8.55 -14.23
CA VAL A 194 5.55 -7.11 -14.18
C VAL A 194 6.77 -6.75 -13.35
N GLY A 195 7.07 -7.52 -12.32
CA GLY A 195 8.29 -7.36 -11.52
C GLY A 195 8.09 -7.60 -10.03
N ASP A 196 8.98 -7.07 -9.21
CA ASP A 196 8.98 -7.30 -7.76
C ASP A 196 8.57 -6.04 -6.99
N ALA A 197 7.91 -6.24 -5.85
CA ALA A 197 7.58 -5.16 -4.93
C ALA A 197 8.19 -5.37 -3.55
N ALA A 198 8.60 -4.26 -2.93
CA ALA A 198 9.07 -4.24 -1.55
C ALA A 198 8.44 -3.05 -0.80
N SER A 199 7.64 -3.33 0.20
CA SER A 199 7.01 -2.36 1.08
C SER A 199 7.63 -2.39 2.47
N GLN A 200 7.82 -1.20 3.05
CA GLN A 200 8.09 -1.02 4.46
C GLN A 200 7.03 -0.08 5.03
N VAL A 201 6.20 -0.61 5.91
CA VAL A 201 5.06 0.05 6.52
C VAL A 201 5.34 0.27 8.01
N ASN A 202 5.17 1.50 8.47
CA ASN A 202 5.26 1.82 9.90
C ASN A 202 3.86 1.64 10.52
N ILE A 203 3.78 0.88 11.60
CA ILE A 203 2.52 0.53 12.26
C ILE A 203 2.52 0.97 13.72
N ARG A 204 1.36 1.36 14.24
CA ARG A 204 1.14 1.63 15.65
C ARG A 204 0.18 0.59 16.20
N LYS A 205 0.64 -0.18 17.20
CA LYS A 205 -0.23 -1.04 18.00
C LYS A 205 -1.00 -0.16 18.97
N GLU A 206 -2.32 -0.31 19.01
CA GLU A 206 -3.09 0.25 20.12
C GLU A 206 -2.76 -0.57 21.38
N LYS A 207 -2.56 0.13 22.49
CA LYS A 207 -2.39 -0.52 23.78
C LYS A 207 -3.79 -1.02 24.13
N ALA A 208 -3.97 -2.34 24.20
CA ALA A 208 -5.22 -2.89 24.72
C ALA A 208 -5.47 -2.24 26.08
N GLU A 209 -6.63 -1.61 26.26
CA GLU A 209 -7.08 -1.15 27.56
C GLU A 209 -7.21 -2.40 28.43
N THR A 210 -6.16 -2.69 29.20
CA THR A 210 -6.27 -3.61 30.33
C THR A 210 -7.22 -2.95 31.31
N GLU A 211 -8.36 -3.61 31.50
CA GLU A 211 -9.36 -3.29 32.53
C GLU A 211 -8.67 -2.96 33.86
N ASP A 212 -9.19 -1.92 34.51
CA ASP A 212 -8.69 -1.27 35.71
C ASP A 212 -8.31 -2.23 36.85
N GLU A 213 -7.10 -2.07 37.39
CA GLU A 213 -6.82 -2.36 38.81
C GLU A 213 -6.25 -1.10 39.48
N PRO A 214 -6.61 -0.83 40.75
CA PRO A 214 -6.61 0.51 41.31
C PRO A 214 -5.21 1.02 41.64
N GLU A 215 -4.99 2.32 41.38
CA GLU A 215 -3.81 3.05 41.81
C GLU A 215 -3.71 3.09 43.35
N GLU A 216 -2.78 2.32 43.93
CA GLU A 216 -2.27 2.63 45.26
C GLU A 216 -1.25 3.77 45.16
N SER A 217 -1.71 4.94 45.59
CA SER A 217 -0.90 6.09 45.92
C SER A 217 0.20 5.73 46.93
N SER A 218 1.46 6.02 46.62
CA SER A 218 2.45 6.31 47.68
C SER A 218 3.31 7.51 47.32
N SER A 219 3.05 8.60 48.04
CA SER A 219 3.82 9.83 48.03
C SER A 219 5.13 9.65 48.81
N LYS A 220 6.24 10.16 48.28
CA LYS A 220 7.41 10.75 48.98
C LYS A 220 8.37 11.23 47.88
N GLY A 221 8.78 12.48 47.72
CA GLY A 221 8.80 13.63 48.62
C GLY A 221 10.20 14.24 48.66
N LYS A 222 10.40 15.34 47.92
CA LYS A 222 11.31 16.49 48.13
C LYS A 222 12.83 16.42 47.87
N GLY A 223 13.26 17.42 47.09
CA GLY A 223 14.54 18.16 47.19
C GLY A 223 14.87 18.89 45.88
N LYS A 224 14.27 20.05 45.52
CA LYS A 224 14.56 21.46 45.91
C LYS A 224 16.01 21.95 45.71
N GLY A 225 16.19 22.85 44.73
CA GLY A 225 17.28 23.84 44.56
C GLY A 225 17.32 24.33 43.10
N LYS A 226 16.66 25.43 42.70
CA LYS A 226 17.11 26.85 42.70
C LYS A 226 18.48 27.04 42.04
N ASP A 227 18.77 28.00 41.18
CA ASP A 227 18.10 29.17 40.58
C ASP A 227 19.08 29.71 39.50
N LYS A 228 18.63 30.68 38.67
CA LYS A 228 19.39 31.66 37.87
C LYS A 228 19.84 31.25 36.45
N GLU A 229 19.85 32.12 35.44
CA GLU A 229 19.17 33.37 35.09
C GLU A 229 19.62 33.67 33.64
N LYS A 230 18.70 34.19 32.82
CA LYS A 230 18.88 35.12 31.68
C LYS A 230 20.24 35.16 30.94
N ASN A 231 20.18 35.08 29.60
CA ASN A 231 20.37 36.31 28.82
C ASN A 231 19.68 36.28 27.45
N LYS A 232 19.03 37.40 27.15
CA LYS A 232 18.57 37.84 25.84
C LYS A 232 19.75 38.45 25.08
N ASN A 233 19.69 38.35 23.75
CA ASN A 233 20.06 39.32 22.69
C ASN A 233 19.82 38.51 21.40
N LYS A 234 18.85 38.79 20.52
CA LYS A 234 18.43 40.02 19.83
C LYS A 234 19.57 40.63 19.02
N ASP A 235 19.15 41.10 17.84
CA ASP A 235 19.87 41.80 16.78
C ASP A 235 20.35 40.83 15.68
N ASP A 236 20.13 41.03 14.39
CA ASP A 236 19.33 41.89 13.50
C ASP A 236 20.12 41.84 12.16
N ASP A 237 19.43 42.04 11.03
CA ASP A 237 19.97 42.51 9.74
C ASP A 237 20.88 41.53 8.95
N ASP A 238 20.95 41.51 7.62
CA ASP A 238 20.18 41.98 6.46
C ASP A 238 21.05 41.56 5.24
N ASP A 239 20.51 41.72 4.03
CA ASP A 239 21.21 41.88 2.74
C ASP A 239 21.79 40.61 2.10
N ASP A 240 21.17 40.13 1.02
CA ASP A 240 21.36 40.56 -0.39
C ASP A 240 22.65 39.96 -0.98
N ASP A 241 22.49 39.15 -2.03
CA ASP A 241 23.09 39.47 -3.32
C ASP A 241 22.65 38.43 -4.36
N GLU A 242 21.99 38.97 -5.38
CA GLU A 242 21.84 38.44 -6.72
C GLU A 242 23.23 38.15 -7.31
N ASP A 243 23.37 37.12 -8.14
CA ASP A 243 24.10 37.33 -9.40
C ASP A 243 23.78 36.22 -10.41
N GLU A 244 23.26 36.72 -11.52
CA GLU A 244 23.12 36.07 -12.81
C GLU A 244 24.50 35.80 -13.41
N SER A 245 24.64 34.69 -14.15
CA SER A 245 25.50 34.69 -15.32
C SER A 245 25.05 33.62 -16.30
N GLU A 246 24.52 34.11 -17.42
CA GLU A 246 24.30 33.42 -18.69
C GLU A 246 25.64 33.06 -19.39
N ASP A 247 25.52 32.20 -20.39
CA ASP A 247 26.35 32.02 -21.59
C ASP A 247 27.76 31.39 -21.49
N ASP A 248 27.87 30.15 -21.97
CA ASP A 248 28.48 29.79 -23.27
C ASP A 248 28.16 28.32 -23.66
#